data_AF-A0A182FJ84-F1
#
_entry.id   AF-A0A182FJ84-F1
#
_cell.length_a   1.000
_cell.length_b   1.000
_cell.length_c   1.000
_cell.angle_alpha   90.00
_cell.angle_beta   90.00
_cell.angle_gamma   90.00
#
_symmetry.space_group_name_H-M   'P 1'
#
loop_
_entity.id
_entity.type
_entity.pdbx_description
1 polymer ?
#
loop_
_entity_poly.entity_id
_entity_poly.type
_entity_poly.pdbx_seq_one_letter_code
_entity_poly.pdbx_strand_id
1 'polypeptide(L)'
;MGRNSSLKHETLIPFIVTTILYFVLIEHTDRGTTPSTVLKCMPIVSLLFFGALTDLQPKQARRYKRMILLGLFFSSWGDLLLNYDLFEAGMGAFGVAQIFYVAAFGFQPLRPAVGVVLYAGGVLATSVFFANLNSVIKVCLPIYAALLLTMCWRALARIQTLNNKMQVLCGVCSVLFVISDGIIAFDKFFTPIHAAQTYIMITYYAAQLAYVGMGQLSKHFRQATIGKSCRDLLHPNQPCSAAWRTFFFQGVLGAIRHYLPAVVTPLLFRVRQWHEPEVWSTFVRQYCRCVLAGLPMTGGSFLAFCLFYKALGRFPPAWFVLVPSLAGGLTVRYLPRTIVRAQGIGLFNMYIEFLIRRSHMPIVAWMRSSKVFATGCFMALSGGIMAAHQYLRLDRFWFARAYRGAVDGHEEHTVPADCRRHVLAEVRKSFYVGLTVSVLKNVLPRITLLLRSPLLLGRELLARFDYGLLSFITLYKALYETSSCWLACHHRGFRSSVIARSAVAGTVAGLAYRCFPNYLLFTFSLTELVELGWLVYMRSESLPKPWIIRWFDRCVPVAELLYTASLGLLCQLRVVHPYHVNRYWYKLMANGTWGRSDVLAQGYANVLFGC
;
A
#
# COMPACT_ATOMS: atom_id res chain seq x y z
N MET A 1 -1.87 28.79 0.46
CA MET A 1 -2.58 28.38 -0.78
C MET A 1 -1.63 27.65 -1.75
N GLY A 2 -0.96 26.56 -1.33
CA GLY A 2 0.09 25.88 -2.13
C GLY A 2 -0.02 24.34 -2.14
N ARG A 3 -1.24 23.78 -2.14
CA ARG A 3 -1.55 22.44 -1.62
C ARG A 3 -1.47 21.24 -2.60
N ASN A 4 -1.00 21.39 -3.84
CA ASN A 4 -1.31 20.40 -4.89
C ASN A 4 -0.13 19.66 -5.58
N SER A 5 1.12 19.79 -5.12
CA SER A 5 2.28 19.24 -5.86
C SER A 5 2.83 17.88 -5.36
N SER A 6 2.57 17.45 -4.11
CA SER A 6 3.15 16.19 -3.59
C SER A 6 2.28 14.94 -3.74
N LEU A 7 1.05 15.10 -4.23
CA LEU A 7 0.00 14.06 -4.31
C LEU A 7 0.22 12.97 -5.39
N LYS A 8 1.34 13.00 -6.13
CA LYS A 8 1.35 12.54 -7.53
C LYS A 8 2.32 11.41 -7.85
N HIS A 9 2.94 10.77 -6.85
CA HIS A 9 3.88 9.66 -7.07
C HIS A 9 3.52 8.39 -6.30
N GLU A 10 2.95 8.55 -5.09
CA GLU A 10 2.39 7.45 -4.29
C GLU A 10 1.21 6.76 -4.98
N THR A 11 0.48 7.50 -5.81
CA THR A 11 -0.66 7.01 -6.58
C THR A 11 -0.23 6.23 -7.84
N LEU A 12 1.05 6.27 -8.24
CA LEU A 12 1.57 5.58 -9.43
C LEU A 12 2.14 4.19 -9.10
N ILE A 13 2.27 3.88 -7.80
CA ILE A 13 2.69 2.58 -7.29
C ILE A 13 1.71 1.47 -7.70
N PRO A 14 0.37 1.65 -7.60
CA PRO A 14 -0.59 0.72 -8.17
C PRO A 14 -0.29 0.39 -9.63
N PHE A 15 0.01 1.37 -10.47
CA PHE A 15 0.36 1.15 -11.88
C PHE A 15 1.58 0.26 -12.06
N ILE A 16 2.69 0.60 -11.39
CA ILE A 16 3.92 -0.18 -11.48
C ILE A 16 3.67 -1.62 -11.01
N VAL A 17 2.97 -1.81 -9.89
CA VAL A 17 2.64 -3.13 -9.34
C VAL A 17 1.76 -3.91 -10.30
N THR A 18 0.69 -3.32 -10.82
CA THR A 18 -0.21 -3.99 -11.77
C THR A 18 0.47 -4.31 -13.09
N THR A 19 1.41 -3.49 -13.55
CA THR A 19 2.19 -3.73 -14.77
C THR A 19 3.15 -4.90 -14.58
N ILE A 20 3.83 -4.98 -13.42
CA ILE A 20 4.67 -6.13 -13.06
C ILE A 20 3.80 -7.40 -12.96
N LEU A 21 2.64 -7.31 -12.29
CA LEU A 21 1.70 -8.43 -12.20
C LEU A 21 1.22 -8.90 -13.58
N TYR A 22 0.93 -7.98 -14.50
CA TYR A 22 0.58 -8.32 -15.88
C TYR A 22 1.67 -9.16 -16.54
N PHE A 23 2.92 -8.68 -16.59
CA PHE A 23 3.99 -9.40 -17.29
C PHE A 23 4.37 -10.74 -16.62
N VAL A 24 4.19 -10.87 -15.31
CA VAL A 24 4.45 -12.13 -14.60
C VAL A 24 3.34 -13.16 -14.81
N LEU A 25 2.08 -12.72 -14.91
CA LEU A 25 0.92 -13.61 -14.87
C LEU A 25 0.30 -13.89 -16.25
N ILE A 26 0.54 -13.06 -17.26
CA ILE A 26 -0.15 -13.16 -18.55
C ILE A 26 0.17 -14.43 -19.34
N GLU A 27 1.41 -14.93 -19.27
CA GLU A 27 1.83 -16.18 -19.92
C GLU A 27 1.09 -17.42 -19.36
N HIS A 28 0.45 -17.27 -18.20
CA HIS A 28 -0.21 -18.35 -17.47
C HIS A 28 -1.74 -18.21 -17.46
N THR A 29 -2.29 -17.35 -18.32
CA THR A 29 -3.72 -17.14 -18.49
C THR A 29 -4.14 -17.28 -19.95
N ASP A 30 -5.20 -18.03 -20.20
CA ASP A 30 -5.74 -18.19 -21.56
C ASP A 30 -6.38 -16.89 -22.07
N ARG A 31 -6.20 -16.61 -23.36
CA ARG A 31 -6.87 -15.49 -24.05
C ARG A 31 -8.39 -15.69 -24.01
N GLY A 32 -9.17 -14.60 -24.00
CA GLY A 32 -10.63 -14.66 -23.91
C GLY A 32 -11.22 -14.94 -22.53
N THR A 33 -10.38 -15.04 -21.49
CA THR A 33 -10.84 -15.30 -20.11
C THR A 33 -11.00 -14.01 -19.29
N THR A 34 -11.86 -14.06 -18.27
CA THR A 34 -12.04 -12.93 -17.34
C THR A 34 -10.74 -12.55 -16.60
N PRO A 35 -9.86 -13.48 -16.16
CA PRO A 35 -8.61 -13.11 -15.50
C PRO A 35 -7.60 -12.42 -16.43
N SER A 36 -7.45 -12.87 -17.68
CA SER A 36 -6.55 -12.21 -18.64
C SER A 36 -7.02 -10.79 -18.98
N THR A 37 -8.34 -10.59 -19.08
CA THR A 37 -8.94 -9.27 -19.26
C THR A 37 -8.64 -8.33 -18.09
N VAL A 38 -8.83 -8.81 -16.86
CA VAL A 38 -8.56 -8.03 -15.64
C VAL A 38 -7.07 -7.66 -15.56
N LEU A 39 -6.17 -8.61 -15.82
CA LEU A 39 -4.72 -8.34 -15.80
C LEU A 39 -4.30 -7.30 -16.84
N LYS A 40 -4.89 -7.32 -18.05
CA LYS A 40 -4.65 -6.30 -19.09
C LYS A 40 -5.18 -4.92 -18.70
N CYS A 41 -6.37 -4.85 -18.11
CA CYS A 41 -7.02 -3.57 -17.79
C CYS A 41 -6.50 -2.93 -16.50
N MET A 42 -6.01 -3.72 -15.54
CA MET A 42 -5.60 -3.24 -14.21
C MET A 42 -4.57 -2.09 -14.25
N PRO A 43 -3.50 -2.13 -15.06
CA PRO A 43 -2.57 -1.02 -15.20
C PRO A 43 -3.25 0.28 -15.66
N ILE A 44 -4.15 0.23 -16.63
CA ILE A 44 -4.82 1.43 -17.13
C ILE A 44 -5.83 1.96 -16.15
N VAL A 45 -6.61 1.09 -15.51
CA VAL A 45 -7.55 1.48 -14.47
C VAL A 45 -6.81 2.14 -13.30
N SER A 46 -5.61 1.66 -12.97
CA SER A 46 -4.76 2.27 -11.96
C SER A 46 -4.26 3.66 -12.37
N LEU A 47 -3.91 3.88 -13.65
CA LEU A 47 -3.57 5.19 -14.21
C LEU A 47 -4.77 6.14 -14.27
N LEU A 48 -5.95 5.62 -14.55
CA LEU A 48 -7.21 6.36 -14.55
C LEU A 48 -7.54 6.84 -13.14
N PHE A 49 -7.41 5.95 -12.15
CA PHE A 49 -7.58 6.28 -10.73
C PHE A 49 -6.53 7.31 -10.27
N PHE A 50 -5.26 7.12 -10.65
CA PHE A 50 -4.18 8.09 -10.42
C PHE A 50 -4.54 9.46 -10.97
N GLY A 51 -4.93 9.52 -12.25
CA GLY A 51 -5.25 10.78 -12.90
C GLY A 51 -6.48 11.41 -12.26
N ALA A 52 -7.51 10.65 -11.90
CA ALA A 52 -8.73 11.15 -11.27
C ALA A 52 -8.45 11.81 -9.91
N LEU A 53 -7.64 11.17 -9.07
CA LEU A 53 -7.31 11.63 -7.71
C LEU A 53 -6.49 12.92 -7.66
N THR A 54 -5.85 13.33 -8.76
CA THR A 54 -5.00 14.52 -8.69
C THR A 54 -5.72 15.81 -9.09
N ASP A 55 -5.76 16.78 -8.17
CA ASP A 55 -6.28 18.12 -8.46
C ASP A 55 -5.30 19.03 -9.22
N LEU A 56 -5.77 19.60 -10.34
CA LEU A 56 -5.08 20.63 -11.12
C LEU A 56 -5.82 21.96 -10.99
N GLN A 57 -5.12 23.00 -10.55
CA GLN A 57 -5.72 24.29 -10.18
C GLN A 57 -5.94 25.33 -11.32
N PRO A 58 -5.46 25.16 -12.58
CA PRO A 58 -5.96 25.99 -13.71
C PRO A 58 -7.03 25.29 -14.59
N LYS A 59 -8.01 26.06 -15.11
CA LYS A 59 -9.11 25.58 -16.00
C LYS A 59 -8.62 24.81 -17.23
N GLN A 60 -7.53 25.26 -17.85
CA GLN A 60 -6.98 24.63 -19.06
C GLN A 60 -6.29 23.28 -18.76
N ALA A 61 -5.67 23.13 -17.58
CA ALA A 61 -5.14 21.85 -17.12
C ALA A 61 -6.25 20.87 -16.72
N ARG A 62 -7.41 21.38 -16.26
CA ARG A 62 -8.60 20.56 -16.00
C ARG A 62 -9.20 19.98 -17.28
N ARG A 63 -9.25 20.75 -18.38
CA ARG A 63 -9.68 20.25 -19.70
C ARG A 63 -8.73 19.16 -20.21
N TYR A 64 -7.43 19.41 -20.18
CA TYR A 64 -6.40 18.42 -20.55
C TYR A 64 -6.57 17.12 -19.76
N LYS A 65 -6.63 17.21 -18.43
CA LYS A 65 -6.85 16.07 -17.53
C LYS A 65 -8.10 15.27 -17.89
N ARG A 66 -9.24 15.95 -18.08
CA ARG A 66 -10.52 15.29 -18.40
C ARG A 66 -10.42 14.51 -19.72
N MET A 67 -9.81 15.09 -20.74
CA MET A 67 -9.66 14.44 -22.04
C MET A 67 -8.70 13.23 -21.96
N ILE A 68 -7.56 13.35 -21.27
CA ILE A 68 -6.65 12.20 -21.07
C ILE A 68 -7.34 11.06 -20.28
N LEU A 69 -8.13 11.39 -19.25
CA LEU A 69 -8.88 10.40 -18.47
C LEU A 69 -9.97 9.69 -19.28
N LEU A 70 -10.69 10.43 -20.13
CA LEU A 70 -11.65 9.83 -21.06
C LEU A 70 -10.95 8.93 -22.06
N GLY A 71 -9.78 9.34 -22.58
CA GLY A 71 -8.96 8.50 -23.46
C GLY A 71 -8.54 7.19 -22.78
N LEU A 72 -8.09 7.23 -21.52
CA LEU A 72 -7.73 6.03 -20.74
C LEU A 72 -8.93 5.12 -20.50
N PHE A 73 -10.10 5.70 -20.22
CA PHE A 73 -11.34 4.94 -20.02
C PHE A 73 -11.68 4.14 -21.29
N PHE A 74 -11.70 4.79 -22.45
CA PHE A 74 -11.97 4.11 -23.72
C PHE A 74 -10.86 3.14 -24.12
N SER A 75 -9.60 3.43 -23.79
CA SER A 75 -8.48 2.50 -24.00
C SER A 75 -8.64 1.22 -23.19
N SER A 76 -9.09 1.31 -21.93
CA SER A 76 -9.40 0.12 -21.12
C SER A 76 -10.56 -0.71 -21.67
N TRP A 77 -11.55 -0.05 -22.29
CA TRP A 77 -12.64 -0.73 -22.98
C TRP A 77 -12.16 -1.41 -24.27
N GLY A 78 -11.23 -0.77 -24.99
CA GLY A 78 -10.54 -1.36 -26.14
C GLY A 78 -9.80 -2.64 -25.77
N ASP A 79 -9.02 -2.63 -24.68
CA ASP A 79 -8.31 -3.81 -24.17
C ASP A 79 -9.26 -4.95 -23.79
N LEU A 80 -10.41 -4.61 -23.20
CA LEU A 80 -11.45 -5.59 -22.86
C LEU A 80 -12.02 -6.23 -24.13
N LEU A 81 -12.48 -5.44 -25.10
CA LEU A 81 -13.10 -5.93 -26.33
C LEU A 81 -12.11 -6.74 -27.17
N LEU A 82 -10.86 -6.27 -27.28
CA LEU A 82 -9.82 -6.94 -28.04
C LEU A 82 -9.37 -8.27 -27.40
N ASN A 83 -9.52 -8.44 -26.08
CA ASN A 83 -9.24 -9.71 -25.41
C ASN A 83 -10.31 -10.80 -25.66
N TYR A 84 -11.54 -10.41 -26.00
CA TYR A 84 -12.65 -11.30 -26.37
C TYR A 84 -12.79 -11.46 -27.90
N ASP A 85 -11.72 -11.23 -28.66
CA ASP A 85 -11.66 -11.31 -30.12
C ASP A 85 -12.65 -10.39 -30.88
N LEU A 86 -13.24 -9.39 -30.21
CA LEU A 86 -14.07 -8.35 -30.81
C LEU A 86 -13.21 -7.22 -31.38
N PHE A 87 -12.42 -7.54 -32.41
CA PHE A 87 -11.40 -6.65 -32.97
C PHE A 87 -11.97 -5.31 -33.50
N GLU A 88 -13.08 -5.34 -34.24
CA GLU A 88 -13.69 -4.13 -34.81
C GLU A 88 -14.20 -3.17 -33.73
N ALA A 89 -14.87 -3.71 -32.70
CA ALA A 89 -15.35 -2.93 -31.57
C ALA A 89 -14.17 -2.40 -30.72
N GLY A 90 -13.12 -3.20 -30.54
CA GLY A 90 -11.89 -2.78 -29.86
C GLY A 90 -11.19 -1.64 -30.60
N MET A 91 -11.04 -1.73 -31.93
CA MET A 91 -10.52 -0.65 -32.76
C MET A 91 -11.37 0.62 -32.67
N GLY A 92 -12.70 0.48 -32.65
CA GLY A 92 -13.61 1.61 -32.43
C GLY A 92 -13.37 2.30 -31.09
N ALA A 93 -13.26 1.53 -29.99
CA ALA A 93 -13.00 2.07 -28.67
C ALA A 93 -11.63 2.77 -28.58
N PHE A 94 -10.57 2.19 -29.15
CA PHE A 94 -9.28 2.85 -29.26
C PHE A 94 -9.34 4.11 -30.13
N GLY A 95 -10.12 4.11 -31.23
CA GLY A 95 -10.30 5.27 -32.09
C GLY A 95 -10.93 6.45 -31.33
N VAL A 96 -11.95 6.16 -30.52
CA VAL A 96 -12.55 7.15 -29.61
C VAL A 96 -11.52 7.67 -28.59
N ALA A 97 -10.66 6.80 -28.06
CA ALA A 97 -9.57 7.23 -27.19
C ALA A 97 -8.61 8.20 -27.89
N GLN A 98 -8.24 7.94 -29.15
CA GLN A 98 -7.38 8.84 -29.94
C GLN A 98 -8.01 10.22 -30.13
N ILE A 99 -9.32 10.30 -30.37
CA ILE A 99 -10.04 11.58 -30.49
C ILE A 99 -9.88 12.40 -29.20
N PHE A 100 -10.04 11.76 -28.03
CA PHE A 100 -9.84 12.42 -26.75
C PHE A 100 -8.38 12.85 -26.53
N TYR A 101 -7.39 12.04 -26.92
CA TYR A 101 -5.98 12.42 -26.84
C TYR A 101 -5.65 13.59 -27.77
N VAL A 102 -6.14 13.60 -29.01
CA VAL A 102 -6.01 14.73 -29.95
C VAL A 102 -6.63 15.99 -29.36
N ALA A 103 -7.83 15.89 -28.79
CA ALA A 103 -8.49 17.01 -28.11
C ALA A 103 -7.72 17.51 -26.88
N ALA A 104 -6.99 16.63 -26.17
CA ALA A 104 -6.10 16.99 -25.08
C ALA A 104 -4.85 17.72 -25.62
N PHE A 105 -4.24 17.22 -26.69
CA PHE A 105 -3.01 17.80 -27.23
C PHE A 105 -3.23 19.14 -27.93
N GLY A 106 -4.37 19.32 -28.60
CA GLY A 106 -4.73 20.55 -29.30
C GLY A 106 -3.89 20.78 -30.57
N PHE A 107 -4.28 21.77 -31.36
CA PHE A 107 -3.72 22.01 -32.69
C PHE A 107 -2.63 23.09 -32.75
N GLN A 108 -2.29 23.73 -31.64
CA GLN A 108 -1.26 24.78 -31.59
C GLN A 108 -0.01 24.29 -30.84
N PRO A 109 1.21 24.46 -31.40
CA PRO A 109 1.54 24.92 -32.76
C PRO A 109 1.28 23.83 -33.82
N LEU A 110 0.94 24.20 -35.06
CA LEU A 110 0.51 23.24 -36.09
C LEU A 110 1.63 22.32 -36.59
N ARG A 111 2.79 22.88 -37.01
CA ARG A 111 3.94 22.14 -37.58
C ARG A 111 3.53 21.07 -38.63
N PRO A 112 3.04 21.48 -39.81
CA PRO A 112 2.47 20.58 -40.81
C PRO A 112 3.48 19.59 -41.39
N ALA A 113 4.76 19.94 -41.49
CA ALA A 113 5.80 19.06 -42.03
C ALA A 113 5.90 17.72 -41.27
N VAL A 114 5.76 17.71 -39.94
CA VAL A 114 5.75 16.48 -39.13
C VAL A 114 4.53 15.62 -39.46
N GLY A 115 3.38 16.24 -39.67
CA GLY A 115 2.15 15.56 -40.04
C GLY A 115 2.27 14.90 -41.42
N VAL A 116 2.79 15.63 -42.41
CA VAL A 116 2.98 15.12 -43.78
C VAL A 116 3.86 13.86 -43.79
N VAL A 117 4.99 13.88 -43.09
CA VAL A 117 5.89 12.71 -43.00
C VAL A 117 5.18 11.51 -42.35
N LEU A 118 4.44 11.73 -41.26
CA LEU A 118 3.71 10.67 -40.57
C LEU A 118 2.59 10.09 -41.42
N TYR A 119 1.80 10.92 -42.10
CA TYR A 119 0.71 10.45 -42.96
C TYR A 119 1.24 9.72 -44.20
N ALA A 120 2.31 10.21 -44.83
CA ALA A 120 2.94 9.52 -45.96
C ALA A 120 3.44 8.12 -45.55
N GLY A 121 4.13 8.02 -44.40
CA GLY A 121 4.54 6.73 -43.85
C GLY A 121 3.36 5.83 -43.46
N GLY A 122 2.29 6.42 -42.92
CA GLY A 122 1.06 5.72 -42.56
C GLY A 122 0.32 5.12 -43.76
N VAL A 123 0.20 5.87 -44.86
CA VAL A 123 -0.41 5.38 -46.10
C VAL A 123 0.40 4.22 -46.67
N LEU A 124 1.73 4.34 -46.70
CA LEU A 124 2.61 3.26 -47.14
C LEU A 124 2.50 2.02 -46.25
N ALA A 125 2.44 2.18 -44.93
CA ALA A 125 2.27 1.06 -44.02
C ALA A 125 0.90 0.39 -44.19
N THR A 126 -0.16 1.16 -44.39
CA THR A 126 -1.53 0.62 -44.52
C THR A 126 -1.73 -0.06 -45.88
N SER A 127 -1.06 0.39 -46.94
CA SER A 127 -1.16 -0.20 -48.28
C SER A 127 -0.61 -1.63 -48.33
N VAL A 128 0.41 -1.95 -47.52
CA VAL A 128 0.99 -3.30 -47.40
C VAL A 128 -0.06 -4.33 -46.96
N PHE A 129 -0.98 -3.94 -46.06
CA PHE A 129 -1.99 -4.86 -45.54
C PHE A 129 -3.24 -4.93 -46.43
N PHE A 130 -3.45 -3.97 -47.33
CA PHE A 130 -4.75 -3.72 -47.98
C PHE A 130 -5.28 -4.90 -48.81
N ALA A 131 -4.39 -5.74 -49.35
CA ALA A 131 -4.76 -6.93 -50.11
C ALA A 131 -5.42 -8.03 -49.24
N ASN A 132 -5.06 -8.11 -47.95
CA ASN A 132 -5.43 -9.20 -47.04
C ASN A 132 -6.59 -8.85 -46.07
N LEU A 133 -7.24 -7.69 -46.25
CA LEU A 133 -8.28 -7.20 -45.34
C LEU A 133 -9.70 -7.53 -45.79
N ASN A 134 -10.57 -7.84 -44.82
CA ASN A 134 -12.02 -7.94 -45.02
C ASN A 134 -12.65 -6.58 -45.39
N SER A 135 -13.80 -6.61 -46.06
CA SER A 135 -14.49 -5.41 -46.58
C SER A 135 -14.75 -4.32 -45.52
N VAL A 136 -15.09 -4.71 -44.29
CA VAL A 136 -15.32 -3.76 -43.18
C VAL A 136 -14.00 -3.15 -42.69
N ILE A 137 -12.95 -3.97 -42.51
CA ILE A 137 -11.64 -3.53 -42.00
C ILE A 137 -10.92 -2.64 -43.02
N LYS A 138 -11.14 -2.83 -44.33
CA LYS A 138 -10.63 -1.94 -45.39
C LYS A 138 -11.06 -0.49 -45.23
N VAL A 139 -12.23 -0.25 -44.65
CA VAL A 139 -12.76 1.10 -44.37
C VAL A 139 -12.34 1.57 -42.97
N CYS A 140 -12.46 0.71 -41.95
CA CYS A 140 -12.17 1.07 -40.57
C CYS A 140 -10.68 1.33 -40.31
N LEU A 141 -9.77 0.54 -40.92
CA LEU A 141 -8.34 0.61 -40.65
C LEU A 141 -7.71 1.95 -41.09
N PRO A 142 -7.96 2.50 -42.30
CA PRO A 142 -7.45 3.82 -42.68
C PRO A 142 -7.96 4.95 -41.78
N ILE A 143 -9.24 4.89 -41.38
CA ILE A 143 -9.84 5.89 -40.48
C ILE A 143 -9.14 5.85 -39.12
N TYR A 144 -8.94 4.65 -38.57
CA TYR A 144 -8.22 4.45 -37.33
C TYR A 144 -6.76 4.94 -37.43
N ALA A 145 -6.05 4.54 -38.50
CA ALA A 145 -4.68 4.96 -38.75
C ALA A 145 -4.56 6.49 -38.84
N ALA A 146 -5.51 7.16 -39.50
CA ALA A 146 -5.54 8.62 -39.56
C ALA A 146 -5.68 9.25 -38.16
N LEU A 147 -6.57 8.73 -37.30
CA LEU A 147 -6.73 9.21 -35.92
C LEU A 147 -5.48 8.99 -35.07
N LEU A 148 -4.87 7.80 -35.18
CA LEU A 148 -3.66 7.43 -34.46
C LEU A 148 -2.46 8.31 -34.88
N LEU A 149 -2.28 8.53 -36.18
CA LEU A 149 -1.22 9.40 -36.72
C LEU A 149 -1.49 10.87 -36.40
N THR A 150 -2.76 11.31 -36.37
CA THR A 150 -3.12 12.65 -35.90
C THR A 150 -2.66 12.83 -34.46
N MET A 151 -2.94 11.87 -33.58
CA MET A 151 -2.54 11.90 -32.18
C MET A 151 -1.01 12.00 -32.04
N CYS A 152 -0.26 11.16 -32.76
CA CYS A 152 1.20 11.20 -32.75
C CYS A 152 1.76 12.52 -33.28
N TRP A 153 1.23 13.02 -34.40
CA TRP A 153 1.58 14.33 -34.94
C TRP A 153 1.36 15.45 -33.91
N ARG A 154 0.19 15.45 -33.24
CA ARG A 154 -0.11 16.47 -32.22
C ARG A 154 0.82 16.39 -31.02
N ALA A 155 1.22 15.20 -30.59
CA ALA A 155 2.18 15.03 -29.50
C ALA A 155 3.59 15.54 -29.89
N LEU A 156 4.09 15.19 -31.08
CA LEU A 156 5.40 15.63 -31.58
C LEU A 156 5.45 17.13 -31.88
N ALA A 157 4.36 17.70 -32.40
CA ALA A 157 4.27 19.13 -32.70
C ALA A 157 4.44 20.02 -31.45
N ARG A 158 4.19 19.49 -30.25
CA ARG A 158 4.33 20.20 -28.97
C ARG A 158 5.77 20.27 -28.43
N ILE A 159 6.74 19.61 -29.07
CA ILE A 159 8.15 19.67 -28.66
C ILE A 159 8.75 21.02 -29.06
N GLN A 160 8.61 22.03 -28.20
CA GLN A 160 9.12 23.38 -28.49
C GLN A 160 10.63 23.50 -28.27
N THR A 161 11.18 22.79 -27.28
CA THR A 161 12.62 22.84 -26.94
C THR A 161 13.09 21.45 -26.50
N LEU A 162 14.24 20.99 -27.02
CA LEU A 162 14.84 19.69 -26.64
C LEU A 162 15.24 19.61 -25.16
N ASN A 163 15.43 20.76 -24.51
CA ASN A 163 15.67 20.83 -23.06
C ASN A 163 14.45 20.39 -22.21
N ASN A 164 13.25 20.39 -22.79
CA ASN A 164 12.05 19.93 -22.09
C ASN A 164 11.86 18.41 -22.25
N LYS A 165 12.64 17.65 -21.49
CA LYS A 165 12.67 16.18 -21.50
C LYS A 165 11.29 15.53 -21.36
N MET A 166 10.29 16.16 -20.75
CA MET A 166 8.94 15.61 -20.63
C MET A 166 8.11 15.75 -21.90
N GLN A 167 8.26 16.84 -22.65
CA GLN A 167 7.63 16.99 -23.97
C GLN A 167 8.27 16.04 -24.97
N VAL A 168 9.61 15.93 -24.94
CA VAL A 168 10.36 14.97 -25.76
C VAL A 168 9.94 13.54 -25.43
N LEU A 169 9.88 13.18 -24.14
CA LEU A 169 9.42 11.87 -23.70
C LEU A 169 8.00 11.57 -24.17
N CYS A 170 7.05 12.50 -24.03
CA CYS A 170 5.68 12.33 -24.50
C CYS A 170 5.61 12.13 -26.03
N GLY A 171 6.44 12.84 -26.79
CA GLY A 171 6.55 12.67 -28.24
C GLY A 171 7.09 11.29 -28.62
N VAL A 172 8.21 10.86 -28.02
CA VAL A 172 8.78 9.52 -28.21
C VAL A 172 7.76 8.43 -27.83
N CYS A 173 7.09 8.59 -26.69
CA CYS A 173 6.05 7.69 -26.23
C CYS A 173 4.82 7.64 -27.15
N SER A 174 4.49 8.73 -27.86
CA SER A 174 3.44 8.69 -28.87
C SER A 174 3.81 7.87 -30.10
N VAL A 175 5.09 7.89 -30.49
CA VAL A 175 5.62 7.01 -31.53
C VAL A 175 5.59 5.56 -31.06
N LEU A 176 5.91 5.28 -29.79
CA LEU A 176 5.77 3.93 -29.21
C LEU A 176 4.32 3.43 -29.26
N PHE A 177 3.32 4.31 -29.08
CA PHE A 177 1.91 3.94 -29.24
C PHE A 177 1.62 3.53 -30.70
N VAL A 178 2.09 4.31 -31.68
CA VAL A 178 1.95 3.95 -33.11
C VAL A 178 2.60 2.61 -33.42
N ILE A 179 3.78 2.35 -32.84
CA ILE A 179 4.50 1.06 -32.99
C ILE A 179 3.72 -0.09 -32.35
N SER A 180 3.14 0.10 -31.15
CA SER A 180 2.24 -0.87 -30.49
C SER A 180 1.15 -1.35 -31.44
N ASP A 181 0.42 -0.41 -32.03
CA ASP A 181 -0.73 -0.73 -32.89
C ASP A 181 -0.30 -1.26 -34.24
N GLY A 182 0.87 -0.83 -34.73
CA GLY A 182 1.52 -1.42 -35.90
C GLY A 182 1.87 -2.90 -35.69
N ILE A 183 2.36 -3.27 -34.51
CA ILE A 183 2.62 -4.68 -34.15
C ILE A 183 1.30 -5.47 -34.11
N ILE A 184 0.21 -4.90 -33.57
CA ILE A 184 -1.12 -5.53 -33.60
C ILE A 184 -1.57 -5.78 -35.04
N ALA A 185 -1.47 -4.78 -35.91
CA ALA A 185 -1.88 -4.89 -37.31
C ALA A 185 -1.04 -5.93 -38.07
N PHE A 186 0.27 -5.94 -37.84
CA PHE A 186 1.18 -6.88 -38.49
C PHE A 186 0.96 -8.33 -38.03
N ASP A 187 0.81 -8.56 -36.73
CA ASP A 187 0.51 -9.87 -36.13
C ASP A 187 -0.83 -10.42 -36.63
N LYS A 188 -1.83 -9.56 -36.84
CA LYS A 188 -3.19 -9.96 -37.24
C LYS A 188 -3.35 -10.14 -38.75
N PHE A 189 -2.75 -9.29 -39.58
CA PHE A 189 -3.06 -9.20 -41.02
C PHE A 189 -1.92 -9.61 -41.95
N PHE A 190 -0.72 -9.83 -41.43
CA PHE A 190 0.43 -10.20 -42.25
C PHE A 190 1.03 -11.53 -41.83
N THR A 191 1.71 -11.58 -40.68
CA THR A 191 2.33 -12.80 -40.17
C THR A 191 2.39 -12.77 -38.64
N PRO A 192 2.12 -13.90 -37.95
CA PRO A 192 2.17 -13.95 -36.49
C PRO A 192 3.58 -13.69 -35.98
N ILE A 193 3.70 -12.78 -35.01
CA ILE A 193 4.96 -12.41 -34.36
C ILE A 193 5.12 -13.20 -33.06
N HIS A 194 6.30 -13.77 -32.86
CA HIS A 194 6.64 -14.43 -31.60
C HIS A 194 6.66 -13.41 -30.46
N ALA A 195 5.94 -13.68 -29.37
CA ALA A 195 5.78 -12.77 -28.24
C ALA A 195 5.21 -11.37 -28.58
N ALA A 196 4.43 -11.23 -29.66
CA ALA A 196 3.81 -9.96 -30.08
C ALA A 196 3.15 -9.20 -28.92
N GLN A 197 2.40 -9.93 -28.09
CA GLN A 197 1.65 -9.39 -26.95
C GLN A 197 2.56 -8.72 -25.90
N THR A 198 3.79 -9.20 -25.72
CA THR A 198 4.74 -8.60 -24.78
C THR A 198 5.24 -7.25 -25.32
N TYR A 199 5.62 -7.20 -26.61
CA TYR A 199 6.09 -5.97 -27.24
C TYR A 199 5.01 -4.89 -27.32
N ILE A 200 3.79 -5.28 -27.67
CA ILE A 200 2.61 -4.39 -27.70
C ILE A 200 2.42 -3.75 -26.32
N MET A 201 2.41 -4.56 -25.26
CA MET A 201 2.04 -4.06 -23.93
C MET A 201 3.14 -3.23 -23.27
N ILE A 202 4.41 -3.52 -23.53
CA ILE A 202 5.53 -2.68 -23.06
C ILE A 202 5.43 -1.28 -23.69
N THR A 203 5.26 -1.23 -25.01
CA THR A 203 5.20 0.03 -25.76
C THR A 203 3.95 0.84 -25.42
N TYR A 204 2.81 0.17 -25.28
CA TYR A 204 1.53 0.76 -24.90
C TYR A 204 1.49 1.31 -23.47
N TYR A 205 1.90 0.54 -22.46
CA TYR A 205 1.91 1.02 -21.07
C TYR A 205 2.90 2.18 -20.85
N ALA A 206 4.04 2.15 -21.53
CA ALA A 206 4.98 3.27 -21.53
C ALA A 206 4.34 4.54 -22.11
N ALA A 207 3.57 4.40 -23.20
CA ALA A 207 2.86 5.52 -23.82
C ALA A 207 1.80 6.13 -22.89
N GLN A 208 0.94 5.29 -22.31
CA GLN A 208 -0.13 5.71 -21.42
C GLN A 208 0.39 6.40 -20.15
N LEU A 209 1.49 5.90 -19.57
CA LEU A 209 2.15 6.54 -18.44
C LEU A 209 2.63 7.96 -18.78
N ALA A 210 3.23 8.14 -19.96
CA ALA A 210 3.76 9.43 -20.39
C ALA A 210 2.65 10.48 -20.59
N TYR A 211 1.51 10.09 -21.14
CA TYR A 211 0.36 10.98 -21.34
C TYR A 211 -0.21 11.49 -20.02
N VAL A 212 -0.31 10.62 -19.02
CA VAL A 212 -0.72 10.99 -17.67
C VAL A 212 0.35 11.86 -16.99
N GLY A 213 1.63 11.50 -17.14
CA GLY A 213 2.77 12.21 -16.56
C GLY A 213 2.90 13.66 -17.03
N MET A 214 2.58 13.94 -18.30
CA MET A 214 2.61 15.29 -18.88
C MET A 214 1.57 16.23 -18.23
N GLY A 215 0.47 15.68 -17.70
CA GLY A 215 -0.54 16.46 -16.99
C GLY A 215 -0.19 16.78 -15.53
N GLN A 216 0.91 16.24 -14.98
CA GLN A 216 0.94 16.00 -13.54
C GLN A 216 2.14 16.52 -12.75
N LEU A 217 3.39 16.52 -13.18
CA LEU A 217 4.49 16.89 -12.25
C LEU A 217 5.51 17.84 -12.84
N SER A 218 6.18 18.59 -11.96
CA SER A 218 7.49 19.22 -12.22
C SER A 218 7.54 20.70 -12.66
N LYS A 219 6.52 21.53 -12.42
CA LYS A 219 6.76 22.99 -12.41
C LYS A 219 7.06 23.52 -11.01
N HIS A 220 6.12 23.43 -10.07
CA HIS A 220 6.29 24.04 -8.73
C HIS A 220 7.39 23.39 -7.88
N PHE A 221 7.43 22.07 -7.72
CA PHE A 221 8.51 21.41 -6.95
C PHE A 221 9.87 21.64 -7.62
N ARG A 222 9.93 21.56 -8.95
CA ARG A 222 11.16 21.78 -9.71
C ARG A 222 11.65 23.22 -9.56
N GLN A 223 10.75 24.20 -9.62
CA GLN A 223 11.06 25.60 -9.35
C GLN A 223 11.56 25.81 -7.91
N ALA A 224 10.93 25.17 -6.92
CA ALA A 224 11.31 25.29 -5.52
C ALA A 224 12.65 24.63 -5.17
N THR A 225 13.05 23.56 -5.87
CA THR A 225 14.31 22.82 -5.61
C THR A 225 15.47 23.21 -6.51
N ILE A 226 15.30 24.13 -7.48
CA ILE A 226 16.42 24.61 -8.31
C ILE A 226 17.44 25.31 -7.41
N GLY A 227 18.72 24.90 -7.51
CA GLY A 227 19.82 25.46 -6.73
C GLY A 227 19.90 24.99 -5.27
N LYS A 228 19.00 24.11 -4.83
CA LYS A 228 19.04 23.51 -3.48
C LYS A 228 19.81 22.20 -3.48
N SER A 229 20.59 21.95 -2.43
CA SER A 229 21.45 20.78 -2.25
C SER A 229 21.03 19.91 -1.07
N CYS A 230 21.65 18.73 -0.90
CA CYS A 230 21.43 17.88 0.29
C CYS A 230 21.73 18.60 1.62
N ARG A 231 22.60 19.63 1.59
CA ARG A 231 22.88 20.47 2.74
C ARG A 231 21.63 21.22 3.21
N ASP A 232 20.86 21.78 2.29
CA ASP A 232 19.69 22.60 2.64
C ASP A 232 18.53 21.78 3.24
N LEU A 233 18.48 20.48 2.92
CA LEU A 233 17.40 19.58 3.33
C LEU A 233 17.73 18.71 4.54
N LEU A 234 18.97 18.20 4.65
CA LEU A 234 19.35 17.25 5.69
C LEU A 234 20.28 17.82 6.77
N HIS A 235 21.20 18.71 6.39
CA HIS A 235 22.30 19.13 7.27
C HIS A 235 22.77 20.57 6.97
N PRO A 236 21.93 21.59 7.21
CA PRO A 236 22.22 22.97 6.82
C PRO A 236 23.54 23.49 7.42
N ASN A 237 23.85 23.05 8.64
CA ASN A 237 24.96 23.55 9.44
C ASN A 237 26.26 22.74 9.27
N GLN A 238 26.31 21.73 8.39
CA GLN A 238 27.46 20.81 8.31
C GLN A 238 27.79 20.38 6.88
N PRO A 239 29.08 20.09 6.57
CA PRO A 239 29.46 19.45 5.32
C PRO A 239 29.02 17.97 5.30
N CYS A 240 28.91 17.38 4.10
CA CYS A 240 28.42 16.01 3.92
C CYS A 240 29.22 14.97 4.72
N SER A 241 30.55 15.08 4.74
CA SER A 241 31.43 14.11 5.45
C SER A 241 31.21 14.12 6.96
N ALA A 242 31.05 15.30 7.56
CA ALA A 242 30.72 15.45 8.97
C ALA A 242 29.31 14.91 9.27
N ALA A 243 28.34 15.23 8.40
CA ALA A 243 26.97 14.74 8.53
C ALA A 243 26.90 13.20 8.47
N TRP A 244 27.71 12.55 7.62
CA TRP A 244 27.77 11.09 7.55
C TRP A 244 28.20 10.44 8.87
N ARG A 245 29.23 10.99 9.53
CA ARG A 245 29.66 10.53 10.86
C ARG A 245 28.53 10.71 11.87
N THR A 246 27.87 11.87 11.85
CA THR A 246 26.75 12.13 12.75
C THR A 246 25.57 11.18 12.50
N PHE A 247 25.21 10.90 11.24
CA PHE A 247 24.14 9.95 10.90
C PHE A 247 24.46 8.53 11.33
N PHE A 248 25.73 8.13 11.25
CA PHE A 248 26.17 6.83 11.74
C PHE A 248 25.99 6.73 13.27
N PHE A 249 26.58 7.66 14.04
CA PHE A 249 26.48 7.63 15.52
C PHE A 249 25.04 7.75 16.01
N GLN A 250 24.26 8.67 15.45
CA GLN A 250 22.85 8.82 15.80
C GLN A 250 22.01 7.62 15.36
N GLY A 251 22.36 6.99 14.24
CA GLY A 251 21.74 5.75 13.77
C GLY A 251 21.97 4.60 14.74
N VAL A 252 23.18 4.46 15.29
CA VAL A 252 23.53 3.47 16.33
C VAL A 252 22.71 3.71 17.59
N LEU A 253 22.74 4.94 18.13
CA LEU A 253 22.01 5.28 19.35
C LEU A 253 20.49 5.11 19.19
N GLY A 254 19.96 5.51 18.03
CA GLY A 254 18.56 5.33 17.67
C GLY A 254 18.16 3.86 17.55
N ALA A 255 19.00 3.01 16.94
CA ALA A 255 18.76 1.57 16.82
C ALA A 255 18.78 0.87 18.18
N ILE A 256 19.75 1.20 19.05
CA ILE A 256 19.81 0.73 20.44
C ILE A 256 18.49 1.06 21.16
N ARG A 257 18.08 2.34 21.14
CA ARG A 257 16.84 2.78 21.79
C ARG A 257 15.58 2.12 21.22
N HIS A 258 15.53 1.90 19.91
CA HIS A 258 14.36 1.36 19.22
C HIS A 258 14.14 -0.13 19.51
N TYR A 259 15.20 -0.94 19.47
CA TYR A 259 15.08 -2.40 19.63
C TYR A 259 15.14 -2.87 21.09
N LEU A 260 15.55 -2.02 22.02
CA LEU A 260 15.65 -2.37 23.45
C LEU A 260 14.34 -2.96 23.99
N PRO A 261 13.15 -2.34 23.83
CA PRO A 261 11.91 -2.92 24.34
C PRO A 261 11.54 -4.26 23.68
N ALA A 262 11.85 -4.41 22.39
CA ALA A 262 11.49 -5.60 21.61
C ALA A 262 12.28 -6.84 22.06
N VAL A 263 13.53 -6.67 22.50
CA VAL A 263 14.37 -7.78 22.96
C VAL A 263 14.26 -7.99 24.48
N VAL A 264 14.06 -6.92 25.27
CA VAL A 264 13.86 -7.02 26.74
C VAL A 264 12.53 -7.67 27.10
N THR A 265 11.47 -7.47 26.30
CA THR A 265 10.14 -8.05 26.62
C THR A 265 10.17 -9.58 26.71
N PRO A 266 10.72 -10.33 25.73
CA PRO A 266 10.92 -11.78 25.85
C PRO A 266 11.80 -12.19 27.05
N LEU A 267 12.81 -11.39 27.40
CA LEU A 267 13.68 -11.65 28.55
C LEU A 267 12.90 -11.54 29.87
N LEU A 268 11.99 -10.56 29.99
CA LEU A 268 11.12 -10.39 31.16
C LEU A 268 10.14 -11.57 31.34
N PHE A 269 9.69 -12.19 30.26
CA PHE A 269 8.88 -13.40 30.36
C PHE A 269 9.67 -14.64 30.83
N ARG A 270 11.01 -14.58 30.80
CA ARG A 270 11.92 -15.65 31.24
C ARG A 270 12.66 -15.33 32.55
N VAL A 271 12.09 -14.48 33.42
CA VAL A 271 12.73 -14.06 34.70
C VAL A 271 13.21 -15.25 35.56
N ARG A 272 12.50 -16.37 35.55
CA ARG A 272 12.90 -17.59 36.29
C ARG A 272 14.21 -18.20 35.79
N GLN A 273 14.56 -17.99 34.52
CA GLN A 273 15.74 -18.56 33.85
C GLN A 273 16.92 -17.57 33.80
N TRP A 274 16.86 -16.43 34.49
CA TRP A 274 17.92 -15.42 34.43
C TRP A 274 19.26 -15.85 35.03
N HIS A 275 19.28 -16.94 35.80
CA HIS A 275 20.49 -17.52 36.39
C HIS A 275 21.33 -18.26 35.34
N GLU A 276 20.75 -18.62 34.19
CA GLU A 276 21.44 -19.35 33.13
C GLU A 276 22.23 -18.37 32.23
N PRO A 277 23.56 -18.54 32.09
CA PRO A 277 24.39 -17.63 31.28
C PRO A 277 24.05 -17.69 29.78
N GLU A 278 23.50 -18.81 29.31
CA GLU A 278 23.07 -19.00 27.92
C GLU A 278 21.93 -18.04 27.52
N VAL A 279 21.03 -17.72 28.45
CA VAL A 279 19.91 -16.80 28.22
C VAL A 279 20.43 -15.40 27.93
N TRP A 280 21.43 -14.94 28.70
CA TRP A 280 22.06 -13.64 28.52
C TRP A 280 22.92 -13.58 27.24
N SER A 281 23.67 -14.63 26.94
CA SER A 281 24.44 -14.73 25.69
C SER A 281 23.53 -14.65 24.45
N THR A 282 22.42 -15.40 24.47
CA THR A 282 21.42 -15.37 23.40
C THR A 282 20.76 -13.99 23.28
N PHE A 283 20.42 -13.37 24.41
CA PHE A 283 19.88 -12.01 24.45
C PHE A 283 20.83 -11.00 23.82
N VAL A 284 22.09 -10.97 24.24
CA VAL A 284 23.10 -10.02 23.72
C VAL A 284 23.32 -10.24 22.23
N ARG A 285 23.44 -11.50 21.78
CA ARG A 285 23.63 -11.83 20.36
C ARG A 285 22.45 -11.38 19.51
N GLN A 286 21.22 -11.63 19.98
CA GLN A 286 20.00 -11.21 19.28
C GLN A 286 19.85 -9.69 19.27
N TYR A 287 20.19 -9.02 20.38
CA TYR A 287 20.15 -7.58 20.49
C TYR A 287 21.16 -6.90 19.54
N CYS A 288 22.42 -7.34 19.55
CA CYS A 288 23.45 -6.87 18.62
C CYS A 288 23.03 -7.06 17.15
N ARG A 289 22.46 -8.22 16.83
CA ARG A 289 21.94 -8.50 15.48
C ARG A 289 20.82 -7.54 15.08
N CYS A 290 19.89 -7.22 15.98
CA CYS A 290 18.82 -6.24 15.72
C CYS A 290 19.37 -4.82 15.52
N VAL A 291 20.33 -4.40 16.35
CA VAL A 291 20.97 -3.08 16.22
C VAL A 291 21.70 -2.97 14.88
N LEU A 292 22.53 -3.95 14.52
CA LEU A 292 23.27 -3.97 13.26
C LEU A 292 22.34 -3.99 12.03
N ALA A 293 21.31 -4.85 12.06
CA ALA A 293 20.33 -4.92 10.98
C ALA A 293 19.46 -3.66 10.86
N GLY A 294 19.27 -2.94 11.96
CA GLY A 294 18.54 -1.67 12.03
C GLY A 294 19.33 -0.43 11.60
N LEU A 295 20.66 -0.49 11.55
CA LEU A 295 21.50 0.67 11.19
C LEU A 295 21.16 1.26 9.80
N PRO A 296 20.98 0.44 8.74
CA PRO A 296 20.61 0.96 7.42
C PRO A 296 19.22 1.62 7.41
N MET A 297 18.33 1.18 8.29
CA MET A 297 16.99 1.74 8.42
C MET A 297 16.98 3.10 9.15
N THR A 298 17.82 3.27 10.17
CA THR A 298 17.83 4.49 10.99
C THR A 298 18.79 5.53 10.44
N GLY A 299 20.09 5.24 10.40
CA GLY A 299 21.13 6.17 9.97
C GLY A 299 21.49 6.04 8.49
N GLY A 300 21.51 4.80 7.98
CA GLY A 300 21.92 4.52 6.61
C GLY A 300 20.97 5.09 5.55
N SER A 301 19.67 5.22 5.86
CA SER A 301 18.70 5.86 4.97
C SER A 301 19.04 7.34 4.71
N PHE A 302 19.59 8.04 5.71
CA PHE A 302 20.06 9.43 5.56
C PHE A 302 21.38 9.55 4.80
N LEU A 303 22.29 8.60 4.99
CA LEU A 303 23.49 8.48 4.16
C LEU A 303 23.11 8.24 2.70
N ALA A 304 22.17 7.32 2.47
CA ALA A 304 21.65 7.00 1.16
C ALA A 304 20.92 8.19 0.52
N PHE A 305 20.23 9.06 1.28
CA PHE A 305 19.71 10.35 0.76
C PHE A 305 20.81 11.21 0.14
N CYS A 306 21.92 11.38 0.86
CA CYS A 306 23.03 12.19 0.40
C CYS A 306 23.73 11.60 -0.83
N LEU A 307 23.95 10.28 -0.83
CA LEU A 307 24.56 9.56 -1.96
C LEU A 307 23.65 9.58 -3.19
N PHE A 308 22.35 9.38 -3.01
CA PHE A 308 21.36 9.41 -4.10
C PHE A 308 21.29 10.79 -4.77
N TYR A 309 21.37 11.88 -3.99
CA TYR A 309 21.50 13.23 -4.53
C TYR A 309 22.80 13.40 -5.34
N LYS A 310 23.95 12.96 -4.80
CA LYS A 310 25.24 13.05 -5.50
C LYS A 310 25.26 12.27 -6.82
N ALA A 311 24.63 11.10 -6.85
CA ALA A 311 24.56 10.26 -8.05
C ALA A 311 23.65 10.85 -9.14
N LEU A 312 22.52 11.45 -8.76
CA LEU A 312 21.54 11.99 -9.72
C LEU A 312 21.74 13.47 -10.06
N GLY A 313 22.53 14.21 -9.26
CA GLY A 313 22.77 15.64 -9.40
C GLY A 313 21.52 16.52 -9.18
N ARG A 314 20.38 15.95 -8.76
CA ARG A 314 19.11 16.65 -8.58
C ARG A 314 18.18 15.88 -7.63
N PHE A 315 17.23 16.58 -7.01
CA PHE A 315 16.15 15.95 -6.24
C PHE A 315 15.00 15.48 -7.15
N PRO A 316 14.78 14.18 -7.35
CA PRO A 316 13.57 13.70 -7.99
C PRO A 316 12.36 14.00 -7.07
N PRO A 317 11.33 14.72 -7.53
CA PRO A 317 10.18 15.13 -6.70
C PRO A 317 9.43 13.98 -6.01
N ALA A 318 9.59 12.79 -6.56
CA ALA A 318 8.78 11.60 -6.35
C ALA A 318 9.31 10.63 -5.32
N TRP A 319 10.62 10.37 -5.43
CA TRP A 319 11.26 9.19 -4.90
C TRP A 319 12.40 9.57 -3.96
N PHE A 320 12.55 10.87 -3.66
CA PHE A 320 13.70 11.37 -2.92
C PHE A 320 13.76 10.81 -1.50
N VAL A 321 12.62 10.59 -0.81
CA VAL A 321 12.60 9.92 0.52
C VAL A 321 12.42 8.41 0.36
N LEU A 322 11.53 8.01 -0.55
CA LEU A 322 11.09 6.63 -0.69
C LEU A 322 12.23 5.65 -1.05
N VAL A 323 13.04 5.92 -2.08
CA VAL A 323 14.06 4.95 -2.56
C VAL A 323 15.14 4.67 -1.51
N PRO A 324 15.77 5.68 -0.88
CA PRO A 324 16.74 5.43 0.18
C PRO A 324 16.13 4.75 1.42
N SER A 325 14.87 5.04 1.77
CA SER A 325 14.17 4.34 2.86
C SER A 325 13.83 2.88 2.52
N LEU A 326 13.47 2.58 1.27
CA LEU A 326 13.28 1.19 0.81
C LEU A 326 14.58 0.39 0.85
N ALA A 327 15.68 1.00 0.42
CA ALA A 327 17.02 0.39 0.48
C ALA A 327 17.41 0.06 1.92
N GLY A 328 17.13 0.96 2.87
CA GLY A 328 17.29 0.69 4.30
C GLY A 328 16.42 -0.47 4.79
N GLY A 329 15.21 -0.63 4.26
CA GLY A 329 14.32 -1.74 4.60
C GLY A 329 14.83 -3.12 4.18
N LEU A 330 15.68 -3.23 3.15
CA LEU A 330 16.18 -4.54 2.65
C LEU A 330 17.02 -5.31 3.68
N THR A 331 17.49 -4.66 4.75
CA THR A 331 18.19 -5.34 5.84
C THR A 331 17.26 -6.07 6.81
N VAL A 332 15.94 -5.98 6.60
CA VAL A 332 14.92 -6.69 7.39
C VAL A 332 15.11 -8.21 7.41
N ARG A 333 15.63 -8.82 6.34
CA ARG A 333 15.94 -10.26 6.28
C ARG A 333 16.91 -10.74 7.36
N TYR A 334 17.71 -9.81 7.92
CA TYR A 334 18.65 -10.11 8.99
C TYR A 334 18.01 -10.01 10.38
N LEU A 335 16.78 -9.49 10.51
CA LEU A 335 16.07 -9.48 11.79
C LEU A 335 15.40 -10.82 12.11
N PRO A 336 15.15 -11.12 13.40
CA PRO A 336 14.34 -12.26 13.81
C PRO A 336 12.94 -12.21 13.18
N ARG A 337 12.47 -13.33 12.62
CA ARG A 337 11.16 -13.43 11.92
C ARG A 337 9.98 -12.94 12.77
N THR A 338 10.02 -13.16 14.08
CA THR A 338 8.99 -12.68 15.03
C THR A 338 8.90 -11.15 15.05
N ILE A 339 10.04 -10.47 15.05
CA ILE A 339 10.13 -9.00 15.02
C ILE A 339 9.70 -8.48 13.64
N VAL A 340 10.21 -9.08 12.56
CA VAL A 340 9.85 -8.71 11.18
C VAL A 340 8.34 -8.77 10.98
N ARG A 341 7.71 -9.86 11.42
CA ARG A 341 6.27 -10.05 11.29
C ARG A 341 5.47 -9.07 12.16
N ALA A 342 5.81 -8.96 13.45
CA ALA A 342 5.10 -8.07 14.36
C ALA A 342 5.21 -6.59 13.95
N GLN A 343 6.42 -6.14 13.64
CA GLN A 343 6.63 -4.77 13.16
C GLN A 343 6.05 -4.56 11.76
N GLY A 344 6.15 -5.54 10.85
CA GLY A 344 5.61 -5.44 9.49
C GLY A 344 4.09 -5.23 9.48
N ILE A 345 3.36 -6.01 10.29
CA ILE A 345 1.92 -5.83 10.51
C ILE A 345 1.64 -4.45 11.13
N GLY A 346 2.43 -4.03 12.11
CA GLY A 346 2.30 -2.71 12.74
C GLY A 346 2.48 -1.55 11.75
N LEU A 347 3.53 -1.58 10.93
CA LEU A 347 3.81 -0.58 9.89
C LEU A 347 2.70 -0.56 8.84
N PHE A 348 2.28 -1.73 8.36
CA PHE A 348 1.21 -1.81 7.38
C PHE A 348 -0.12 -1.27 7.91
N ASN A 349 -0.46 -1.57 9.18
CA ASN A 349 -1.65 -1.04 9.83
C ASN A 349 -1.60 0.48 10.00
N MET A 350 -0.43 1.06 10.31
CA MET A 350 -0.26 2.52 10.35
C MET A 350 -0.40 3.15 8.97
N TYR A 351 0.04 2.45 7.91
CA TYR A 351 -0.14 2.89 6.54
C TYR A 351 -1.62 2.87 6.12
N ILE A 352 -2.36 1.80 6.41
CA ILE A 352 -3.82 1.75 6.18
C ILE A 352 -4.53 2.85 6.97
N GLU A 353 -4.16 3.07 8.23
CA GLU A 353 -4.73 4.16 9.04
C GLU A 353 -4.53 5.53 8.36
N PHE A 354 -3.34 5.78 7.80
CA PHE A 354 -3.09 6.99 7.03
C PHE A 354 -4.01 7.08 5.79
N LEU A 355 -4.16 5.97 5.05
CA LEU A 355 -5.06 5.93 3.88
C LEU A 355 -6.51 6.22 4.27
N ILE A 356 -6.99 5.66 5.39
CA ILE A 356 -8.34 5.93 5.92
C ILE A 356 -8.50 7.40 6.27
N ARG A 357 -7.53 7.99 6.98
CA ARG A 357 -7.57 9.41 7.38
C ARG A 357 -7.57 10.37 6.19
N ARG A 358 -6.90 9.99 5.11
CA ARG A 358 -6.75 10.81 3.90
C ARG A 358 -7.85 10.59 2.87
N SER A 359 -8.46 9.40 2.84
CA SER A 359 -9.39 9.03 1.77
C SER A 359 -10.55 10.03 1.66
N HIS A 360 -10.83 10.43 0.43
CA HIS A 360 -11.99 11.24 0.06
C HIS A 360 -13.15 10.39 -0.45
N MET A 361 -13.01 9.06 -0.47
CA MET A 361 -14.10 8.18 -0.89
C MET A 361 -15.29 8.34 0.07
N PRO A 362 -16.52 8.48 -0.45
CA PRO A 362 -17.70 8.76 0.37
C PRO A 362 -17.91 7.67 1.43
N ILE A 363 -17.65 6.41 1.09
CA ILE A 363 -17.75 5.27 2.03
C ILE A 363 -16.77 5.42 3.21
N VAL A 364 -15.52 5.80 2.94
CA VAL A 364 -14.50 5.98 3.98
C VAL A 364 -14.77 7.24 4.81
N ALA A 365 -15.29 8.29 4.17
CA ALA A 365 -15.75 9.49 4.88
C ALA A 365 -16.93 9.18 5.80
N TRP A 366 -17.86 8.31 5.37
CA TRP A 366 -18.98 7.84 6.19
C TRP A 366 -18.48 7.02 7.38
N MET A 367 -17.54 6.10 7.16
CA MET A 367 -16.89 5.33 8.23
C MET A 367 -16.17 6.22 9.26
N ARG A 368 -15.56 7.32 8.81
CA ARG A 368 -14.90 8.29 9.71
C ARG A 368 -15.90 9.13 10.51
N SER A 369 -17.04 9.49 9.92
CA SER A 369 -18.03 10.38 10.55
C SER A 369 -19.03 9.63 11.44
N SER A 370 -19.41 8.40 11.07
CA SER A 370 -20.42 7.61 11.77
C SER A 370 -19.79 6.50 12.61
N LYS A 371 -19.85 6.67 13.94
CA LYS A 371 -19.42 5.63 14.89
C LYS A 371 -20.23 4.35 14.73
N VAL A 372 -21.52 4.45 14.39
CA VAL A 372 -22.41 3.30 14.22
C VAL A 372 -21.97 2.46 13.02
N PHE A 373 -21.67 3.11 11.90
CA PHE A 373 -21.20 2.42 10.70
C PHE A 373 -19.85 1.72 10.94
N ALA A 374 -18.91 2.40 11.58
CA ALA A 374 -17.62 1.80 11.94
C ALA A 374 -17.77 0.59 12.87
N THR A 375 -18.67 0.66 13.87
CA THR A 375 -19.00 -0.48 14.73
C THR A 375 -19.62 -1.63 13.93
N GLY A 376 -20.54 -1.36 13.01
CA GLY A 376 -21.13 -2.38 12.14
C GLY A 376 -20.08 -3.10 11.28
N CYS A 377 -19.15 -2.36 10.69
CA CYS A 377 -18.01 -2.95 9.97
C CYS A 377 -17.13 -3.81 10.90
N PHE A 378 -16.82 -3.33 12.10
CA PHE A 378 -16.02 -4.10 13.06
C PHE A 378 -16.74 -5.37 13.53
N MET A 379 -18.06 -5.33 13.73
CA MET A 379 -18.87 -6.51 14.06
C MET A 379 -18.76 -7.59 12.98
N ALA A 380 -18.86 -7.21 11.70
CA ALA A 380 -18.68 -8.14 10.58
C ALA A 380 -17.27 -8.74 10.55
N LEU A 381 -16.24 -7.91 10.74
CA LEU A 381 -14.84 -8.37 10.81
C LEU A 381 -14.62 -9.35 11.97
N SER A 382 -15.11 -8.99 13.16
CA SER A 382 -15.02 -9.80 14.38
C SER A 382 -15.69 -11.18 14.24
N GLY A 383 -16.88 -11.22 13.63
CA GLY A 383 -17.58 -12.47 13.32
C GLY A 383 -16.78 -13.37 12.39
N GLY A 384 -16.23 -12.80 11.31
CA GLY A 384 -15.37 -13.52 10.37
C GLY A 384 -14.10 -14.10 11.01
N ILE A 385 -13.45 -13.34 11.89
CA ILE A 385 -12.25 -13.78 12.62
C ILE A 385 -12.58 -14.96 13.53
N MET A 386 -13.70 -14.91 14.28
CA MET A 386 -14.11 -16.01 15.15
C MET A 386 -14.54 -17.26 14.38
N ALA A 387 -15.17 -17.10 13.21
CA ALA A 387 -15.43 -18.21 12.31
C ALA A 387 -14.14 -18.88 11.82
N ALA A 388 -13.16 -18.07 11.39
CA ALA A 388 -11.89 -18.57 10.88
C ALA A 388 -11.02 -19.22 11.97
N HIS A 389 -10.99 -18.65 13.18
CA HIS A 389 -10.33 -19.27 14.34
C HIS A 389 -10.91 -20.65 14.65
N GLN A 390 -12.24 -20.78 14.58
CA GLN A 390 -12.92 -22.05 14.81
C GLN A 390 -12.59 -23.08 13.71
N TYR A 391 -12.62 -22.66 12.45
CA TYR A 391 -12.30 -23.53 11.31
C TYR A 391 -10.85 -24.02 11.33
N LEU A 392 -9.90 -23.11 11.60
CA LEU A 392 -8.47 -23.42 11.59
C LEU A 392 -7.97 -24.07 12.89
N ARG A 393 -8.77 -24.10 13.96
CA ARG A 393 -8.36 -24.52 15.32
C ARG A 393 -7.05 -23.84 15.78
N LEU A 394 -6.93 -22.53 15.54
CA LEU A 394 -5.73 -21.76 15.92
C LEU A 394 -5.89 -21.07 17.27
N ASP A 395 -4.89 -21.19 18.13
CA ASP A 395 -4.77 -20.43 19.40
C ASP A 395 -3.95 -19.15 19.21
N ARG A 396 -4.33 -18.32 18.23
CA ARG A 396 -3.74 -16.99 18.07
C ARG A 396 -4.37 -15.98 19.01
N PHE A 397 -3.60 -14.95 19.32
CA PHE A 397 -4.07 -13.85 20.15
C PHE A 397 -5.29 -13.17 19.52
N TRP A 398 -6.41 -13.22 20.22
CA TRP A 398 -7.60 -12.41 20.00
C TRP A 398 -8.27 -12.13 21.34
N PHE A 399 -9.19 -11.18 21.39
CA PHE A 399 -9.86 -10.75 22.62
C PHE A 399 -10.75 -11.85 23.25
N ALA A 400 -11.07 -12.91 22.51
CA ALA A 400 -11.72 -14.11 23.01
C ALA A 400 -11.16 -15.36 22.32
N ARG A 401 -11.32 -16.51 22.98
CA ARG A 401 -10.92 -17.83 22.45
C ARG A 401 -12.18 -18.58 22.04
N ALA A 402 -12.15 -19.21 20.86
CA ALA A 402 -13.28 -19.97 20.36
C ALA A 402 -13.43 -21.32 21.06
N TYR A 403 -14.67 -21.72 21.35
CA TYR A 403 -14.99 -23.00 22.00
C TYR A 403 -14.87 -24.16 21.02
N ARG A 404 -14.14 -25.20 21.39
CA ARG A 404 -14.00 -26.42 20.59
C ARG A 404 -15.05 -27.44 21.03
N GLY A 405 -15.51 -28.26 20.08
CA GLY A 405 -16.31 -29.44 20.41
C GLY A 405 -15.39 -30.59 20.82
N ALA A 406 -15.87 -31.49 21.68
CA ALA A 406 -15.13 -32.69 22.03
C ALA A 406 -14.96 -33.58 20.77
N VAL A 407 -13.72 -33.93 20.44
CA VAL A 407 -13.38 -34.94 19.44
C VAL A 407 -12.34 -35.85 20.11
N ASP A 408 -12.67 -37.13 20.22
CA ASP A 408 -11.81 -38.23 20.68
C ASP A 408 -11.17 -38.08 22.08
N GLY A 409 -11.99 -38.16 23.13
CA GLY A 409 -11.56 -38.56 24.48
C GLY A 409 -10.66 -37.59 25.27
N HIS A 410 -10.12 -36.54 24.65
CA HIS A 410 -9.47 -35.44 25.33
C HIS A 410 -10.45 -34.28 25.55
N GLU A 411 -10.62 -33.85 26.79
CA GLU A 411 -11.38 -32.65 27.15
C GLU A 411 -10.71 -31.38 26.58
N GLU A 412 -10.99 -31.05 25.31
CA GLU A 412 -10.71 -29.72 24.76
C GLU A 412 -11.78 -28.71 25.22
N HIS A 413 -11.42 -27.43 25.34
CA HIS A 413 -12.25 -26.31 25.81
C HIS A 413 -13.73 -26.32 25.31
N THR A 414 -14.60 -27.02 26.04
CA THR A 414 -16.05 -27.02 25.85
C THR A 414 -16.72 -25.91 26.66
N VAL A 415 -17.93 -25.52 26.27
CA VAL A 415 -18.76 -24.60 27.07
C VAL A 415 -19.10 -25.28 28.41
N PRO A 416 -18.76 -24.71 29.57
CA PRO A 416 -19.02 -25.34 30.86
C PRO A 416 -20.52 -25.44 31.18
N ALA A 417 -20.89 -26.44 31.98
CA ALA A 417 -22.27 -26.64 32.44
C ALA A 417 -22.77 -25.45 33.27
N ASP A 418 -21.93 -24.90 34.14
CA ASP A 418 -22.21 -23.72 34.96
C ASP A 418 -21.82 -22.41 34.23
N CYS A 419 -22.63 -22.02 33.24
CA CYS A 419 -22.30 -20.84 32.43
C CYS A 419 -22.11 -19.55 33.25
N ARG A 420 -22.97 -19.27 34.25
CA ARG A 420 -22.90 -18.02 35.02
C ARG A 420 -21.56 -17.86 35.75
N ARG A 421 -21.08 -18.93 36.40
CA ARG A 421 -19.79 -18.93 37.12
C ARG A 421 -18.62 -18.81 36.15
N HIS A 422 -18.71 -19.50 35.01
CA HIS A 422 -17.67 -19.45 33.98
C HIS A 422 -17.53 -18.06 33.36
N VAL A 423 -18.64 -17.43 32.93
CA VAL A 423 -18.65 -16.08 32.37
C VAL A 423 -18.03 -15.09 33.36
N LEU A 424 -18.41 -15.14 34.64
CA LEU A 424 -17.85 -14.26 35.67
C LEU A 424 -16.34 -14.48 35.85
N ALA A 425 -15.88 -15.73 35.85
CA ALA A 425 -14.46 -16.05 35.98
C ALA A 425 -13.64 -15.51 34.80
N GLU A 426 -14.12 -15.70 33.57
CA GLU A 426 -13.46 -15.26 32.35
C GLU A 426 -13.47 -13.74 32.17
N VAL A 427 -14.58 -13.08 32.52
CA VAL A 427 -14.67 -11.60 32.53
C VAL A 427 -13.71 -11.02 33.57
N ARG A 428 -13.62 -11.60 34.77
CA ARG A 428 -12.67 -11.17 35.80
C ARG A 428 -11.22 -11.27 35.33
N LYS A 429 -10.84 -12.36 34.66
CA LYS A 429 -9.50 -12.50 34.06
C LYS A 429 -9.24 -11.41 33.02
N SER A 430 -10.21 -11.18 32.12
CA SER A 430 -10.10 -10.16 31.08
C SER A 430 -9.99 -8.74 31.65
N PHE A 431 -10.71 -8.46 32.74
CA PHE A 431 -10.60 -7.19 33.47
C PHE A 431 -9.18 -6.95 33.99
N TYR A 432 -8.55 -7.93 34.64
CA TYR A 432 -7.16 -7.78 35.11
C TYR A 432 -6.16 -7.60 33.96
N VAL A 433 -6.36 -8.29 32.83
CA VAL A 433 -5.53 -8.10 31.63
C VAL A 433 -5.71 -6.68 31.07
N GLY A 434 -6.96 -6.22 30.91
CA GLY A 434 -7.27 -4.88 30.44
C GLY A 434 -6.72 -3.78 31.35
N LEU A 435 -6.79 -3.99 32.67
CA LEU A 435 -6.22 -3.09 33.68
C LEU A 435 -4.70 -3.03 33.53
N THR A 436 -4.04 -4.18 33.46
CA THR A 436 -2.59 -4.30 33.29
C THR A 436 -2.10 -3.57 32.04
N VAL A 437 -2.77 -3.79 30.90
CA VAL A 437 -2.40 -3.13 29.62
C VAL A 437 -2.60 -1.62 29.70
N SER A 438 -3.70 -1.16 30.30
CA SER A 438 -4.01 0.27 30.43
C SER A 438 -3.03 1.00 31.35
N VAL A 439 -2.62 0.35 32.45
CA VAL A 439 -1.56 0.87 33.33
C VAL A 439 -0.23 0.90 32.61
N LEU A 440 0.18 -0.22 32.00
CA LEU A 440 1.48 -0.33 31.33
C LEU A 440 1.65 0.71 30.22
N LYS A 441 0.61 0.92 29.41
CA LYS A 441 0.60 1.93 28.33
C LYS A 441 0.87 3.35 28.84
N ASN A 442 0.40 3.67 30.05
CA ASN A 442 0.57 4.99 30.66
C ASN A 442 1.88 5.13 31.45
N VAL A 443 2.37 4.06 32.07
CA VAL A 443 3.60 4.04 32.86
C VAL A 443 4.85 4.00 31.99
N LEU A 444 4.90 3.11 30.98
CA LEU A 444 6.12 2.85 30.19
C LEU A 444 6.74 4.12 29.56
N PRO A 445 5.95 5.03 28.94
CA PRO A 445 6.49 6.25 28.33
C PRO A 445 7.00 7.27 29.36
N ARG A 446 6.68 7.10 30.64
CA ARG A 446 6.92 8.02 31.75
C ARG A 446 7.79 7.41 32.85
N ILE A 447 8.47 6.30 32.56
CA ILE A 447 9.27 5.58 33.56
C ILE A 447 10.39 6.45 34.16
N THR A 448 10.86 7.47 33.44
CA THR A 448 11.84 8.45 33.97
C THR A 448 11.25 9.39 35.02
N LEU A 449 9.93 9.65 34.99
CA LEU A 449 9.23 10.41 36.02
C LEU A 449 9.02 9.58 37.31
N LEU A 450 8.97 8.25 37.20
CA LEU A 450 8.93 7.35 38.36
C LEU A 450 10.16 7.54 39.25
N LEU A 451 11.34 7.74 38.64
CA LEU A 451 12.60 7.93 39.34
C LEU A 451 12.79 9.34 39.90
N ARG A 452 12.10 10.35 39.36
CA ARG A 452 12.25 11.76 39.78
C ARG A 452 11.19 12.24 40.76
N SER A 453 9.93 11.78 40.63
CA SER A 453 8.80 12.29 41.41
C SER A 453 7.60 11.33 41.39
N PRO A 454 7.47 10.39 42.35
CA PRO A 454 6.44 9.35 42.32
C PRO A 454 5.02 9.88 42.53
N LEU A 455 4.83 10.90 43.37
CA LEU A 455 3.50 11.49 43.65
C LEU A 455 2.90 12.17 42.41
N LEU A 456 3.73 12.84 41.61
CA LEU A 456 3.31 13.53 40.39
C LEU A 456 2.95 12.54 39.27
N LEU A 457 3.67 11.41 39.21
CA LEU A 457 3.32 10.28 38.34
C LEU A 457 1.94 9.71 38.70
N GLY A 458 1.64 9.49 39.99
CA GLY A 458 0.35 8.98 40.44
C GLY A 458 -0.83 9.85 39.98
N ARG A 459 -0.72 11.18 40.16
CA ARG A 459 -1.74 12.15 39.72
C ARG A 459 -1.92 12.14 38.19
N GLU A 460 -0.83 12.09 37.43
CA GLU A 460 -0.86 12.05 35.96
C GLU A 460 -1.35 10.70 35.39
N LEU A 461 -1.12 9.59 36.10
CA LEU A 461 -1.63 8.27 35.74
C LEU A 461 -3.15 8.19 35.93
N LEU A 462 -3.67 8.71 37.05
CA LEU A 462 -5.11 8.77 37.29
C LEU A 462 -5.82 9.68 36.27
N ALA A 463 -5.24 10.85 35.99
CA ALA A 463 -5.83 11.83 35.08
C ALA A 463 -5.89 11.36 33.61
N ARG A 464 -5.00 10.44 33.19
CA ARG A 464 -4.93 9.93 31.81
C ARG A 464 -5.25 8.45 31.68
N PHE A 465 -5.96 7.87 32.65
CA PHE A 465 -6.30 6.46 32.61
C PHE A 465 -7.22 6.15 31.40
N ASP A 466 -6.86 5.13 30.61
CA ASP A 466 -7.56 4.78 29.37
C ASP A 466 -8.81 3.91 29.65
N TYR A 467 -9.86 4.48 30.22
CA TYR A 467 -11.13 3.77 30.51
C TYR A 467 -11.76 3.13 29.27
N GLY A 468 -11.56 3.72 28.08
CA GLY A 468 -12.05 3.17 26.81
C GLY A 468 -11.42 1.81 26.47
N LEU A 469 -10.11 1.66 26.64
CA LEU A 469 -9.43 0.39 26.33
C LEU A 469 -9.82 -0.72 27.31
N LEU A 470 -9.87 -0.39 28.60
CA LEU A 470 -10.32 -1.31 29.66
C LEU A 470 -11.75 -1.81 29.40
N SER A 471 -12.68 -0.86 29.17
CA SER A 471 -14.08 -1.18 28.89
C SER A 471 -14.25 -2.01 27.62
N PHE A 472 -13.50 -1.71 26.56
CA PHE A 472 -13.51 -2.51 25.33
C PHE A 472 -13.09 -3.97 25.58
N ILE A 473 -11.94 -4.21 26.21
CA ILE A 473 -11.40 -5.57 26.43
C ILE A 473 -12.35 -6.40 27.30
N THR A 474 -12.88 -5.78 28.36
CA THR A 474 -13.77 -6.46 29.31
C THR A 474 -15.14 -6.72 28.70
N LEU A 475 -15.74 -5.73 28.03
CA LEU A 475 -17.06 -5.84 27.41
C LEU A 475 -17.04 -6.81 26.22
N TYR A 476 -16.00 -6.78 25.39
CA TYR A 476 -15.85 -7.72 24.28
C TYR A 476 -15.90 -9.16 24.78
N LYS A 477 -15.11 -9.47 25.81
CA LYS A 477 -15.09 -10.81 26.42
C LYS A 477 -16.45 -11.15 27.04
N ALA A 478 -17.06 -10.24 27.80
CA ALA A 478 -18.37 -10.48 28.40
C ALA A 478 -19.45 -10.81 27.36
N LEU A 479 -19.53 -10.03 26.28
CA LEU A 479 -20.49 -10.25 25.18
C LEU A 479 -20.22 -11.57 24.44
N TYR A 480 -18.95 -11.92 24.21
CA TYR A 480 -18.60 -13.18 23.57
C TYR A 480 -18.99 -14.40 24.41
N GLU A 481 -18.66 -14.39 25.71
CA GLU A 481 -18.92 -15.54 26.58
C GLU A 481 -20.41 -15.73 26.85
N THR A 482 -21.14 -14.63 27.10
CA THR A 482 -22.60 -14.66 27.31
C THR A 482 -23.34 -15.16 26.08
N SER A 483 -23.02 -14.63 24.88
CA SER A 483 -23.64 -15.07 23.63
C SER A 483 -23.29 -16.52 23.27
N SER A 484 -22.05 -16.94 23.49
CA SER A 484 -21.61 -18.33 23.26
C SER A 484 -22.33 -19.33 24.15
N CYS A 485 -22.46 -19.02 25.45
CA CYS A 485 -23.25 -19.82 26.38
C CYS A 485 -24.73 -19.89 26.00
N TRP A 486 -25.32 -18.72 25.70
CA TRP A 486 -26.74 -18.63 25.38
C TRP A 486 -27.07 -19.46 24.13
N LEU A 487 -26.24 -19.34 23.08
CA LEU A 487 -26.34 -20.16 21.87
C LEU A 487 -26.11 -21.66 22.14
N ALA A 488 -25.26 -22.01 23.11
CA ALA A 488 -25.02 -23.41 23.47
C ALA A 488 -26.20 -24.04 24.25
N CYS A 489 -26.91 -23.26 25.07
CA CYS A 489 -28.05 -23.73 25.86
C CYS A 489 -29.35 -23.76 25.05
N HIS A 490 -29.61 -22.72 24.23
CA HIS A 490 -30.91 -22.55 23.57
C HIS A 490 -31.06 -23.30 22.24
N HIS A 491 -29.95 -23.54 21.52
CA HIS A 491 -29.98 -24.19 20.20
C HIS A 491 -29.65 -25.69 20.20
N ARG A 492 -29.78 -26.40 21.33
CA ARG A 492 -29.56 -27.87 21.38
C ARG A 492 -30.44 -28.67 20.40
N GLY A 493 -31.56 -28.10 19.93
CA GLY A 493 -32.45 -28.73 18.93
C GLY A 493 -32.14 -28.44 17.46
N PHE A 494 -31.28 -27.46 17.14
CA PHE A 494 -30.93 -27.12 15.75
C PHE A 494 -29.44 -27.42 15.52
N ARG A 495 -29.10 -28.28 14.56
CA ARG A 495 -27.72 -28.64 14.18
C ARG A 495 -26.95 -27.46 13.54
N SER A 496 -26.88 -26.30 14.20
CA SER A 496 -26.02 -25.21 13.74
C SER A 496 -24.57 -25.62 13.91
N SER A 497 -23.76 -25.40 12.87
CA SER A 497 -22.33 -25.72 12.92
C SER A 497 -21.65 -24.93 14.05
N VAL A 498 -20.66 -25.53 14.72
CA VAL A 498 -19.91 -24.84 15.79
C VAL A 498 -19.29 -23.53 15.29
N ILE A 499 -18.95 -23.47 14.00
CA ILE A 499 -18.43 -22.29 13.31
C ILE A 499 -19.46 -21.16 13.28
N ALA A 500 -20.73 -21.46 12.96
CA ALA A 500 -21.80 -20.46 12.93
C ALA A 500 -22.03 -19.85 14.32
N ARG A 501 -22.01 -20.66 15.38
CA ARG A 501 -22.14 -20.17 16.76
C ARG A 501 -21.01 -19.23 17.15
N SER A 502 -19.76 -19.60 16.87
CA SER A 502 -18.59 -18.74 17.12
C SER A 502 -18.64 -17.45 16.31
N ALA A 503 -19.14 -17.50 15.06
CA ALA A 503 -19.31 -16.33 14.22
C ALA A 503 -20.35 -15.36 14.80
N VAL A 504 -21.53 -15.85 15.19
CA VAL A 504 -22.59 -15.03 15.80
C VAL A 504 -22.09 -14.42 17.11
N ALA A 505 -21.47 -15.20 17.99
CA ALA A 505 -20.88 -14.68 19.23
C ALA A 505 -19.82 -13.60 18.96
N GLY A 506 -18.98 -13.80 17.94
CA GLY A 506 -18.00 -12.81 17.48
C GLY A 506 -18.64 -11.52 16.96
N THR A 507 -19.74 -11.61 16.21
CA THR A 507 -20.46 -10.43 15.73
C THR A 507 -21.07 -9.62 16.88
N VAL A 508 -21.69 -10.29 17.85
CA VAL A 508 -22.27 -9.65 19.06
C VAL A 508 -21.16 -9.00 19.88
N ALA A 509 -20.05 -9.69 20.11
CA ALA A 509 -18.89 -9.16 20.83
C ALA A 509 -18.30 -7.92 20.16
N GLY A 510 -18.39 -7.82 18.83
CA GLY A 510 -17.95 -6.65 18.07
C GLY A 510 -18.65 -5.34 18.46
N LEU A 511 -19.84 -5.39 19.08
CA LEU A 511 -20.54 -4.21 19.60
C LEU A 511 -19.69 -3.43 20.61
N ALA A 512 -18.78 -4.11 21.34
CA ALA A 512 -17.86 -3.49 22.29
C ALA A 512 -16.98 -2.40 21.65
N TYR A 513 -16.75 -2.44 20.34
CA TYR A 513 -16.01 -1.40 19.60
C TYR A 513 -16.60 0.00 19.79
N ARG A 514 -17.89 0.10 20.12
CA ARG A 514 -18.55 1.39 20.38
C ARG A 514 -17.96 2.15 21.58
N CYS A 515 -17.39 1.42 22.55
CA CYS A 515 -16.72 1.98 23.74
C CYS A 515 -15.35 2.58 23.41
N PHE A 516 -14.65 2.03 22.41
CA PHE A 516 -13.31 2.47 22.03
C PHE A 516 -13.11 2.42 20.50
N PRO A 517 -13.77 3.33 19.75
CA PRO A 517 -13.66 3.35 18.29
C PRO A 517 -12.30 3.93 17.87
N ASN A 518 -11.29 3.06 17.81
CA ASN A 518 -9.92 3.41 17.45
C ASN A 518 -9.55 2.83 16.08
N TYR A 519 -8.87 3.63 15.25
CA TYR A 519 -8.40 3.20 13.93
C TYR A 519 -7.45 2.01 14.00
N LEU A 520 -6.55 1.96 14.99
CA LEU A 520 -5.58 0.87 15.12
C LEU A 520 -6.27 -0.46 15.39
N LEU A 521 -7.34 -0.46 16.18
CA LEU A 521 -8.12 -1.65 16.48
C LEU A 521 -8.88 -2.13 15.22
N PHE A 522 -9.40 -1.19 14.44
CA PHE A 522 -10.09 -1.48 13.18
C PHE A 522 -9.13 -2.02 12.11
N THR A 523 -7.99 -1.35 11.88
CA THR A 523 -7.00 -1.81 10.89
C THR A 523 -6.42 -3.16 11.28
N PHE A 524 -6.14 -3.39 12.56
CA PHE A 524 -5.73 -4.70 13.06
C PHE A 524 -6.74 -5.79 12.74
N SER A 525 -8.05 -5.56 12.97
CA SER A 525 -9.09 -6.53 12.63
C SER A 525 -9.18 -6.82 11.13
N LEU A 526 -8.98 -5.80 10.29
CA LEU A 526 -8.93 -5.96 8.84
C LEU A 526 -7.74 -6.85 8.43
N THR A 527 -6.54 -6.56 8.96
CA THR A 527 -5.35 -7.34 8.62
C THR A 527 -5.42 -8.78 9.13
N GLU A 528 -5.96 -9.00 10.34
CA GLU A 528 -6.08 -10.35 10.89
C GLU A 528 -7.09 -11.18 10.09
N LEU A 529 -8.22 -10.60 9.69
CA LEU A 529 -9.21 -11.31 8.86
C LEU A 529 -8.63 -11.70 7.50
N VAL A 530 -7.85 -10.83 6.86
CA VAL A 530 -7.19 -11.14 5.59
C VAL A 530 -6.18 -12.27 5.77
N GLU A 531 -5.37 -12.25 6.84
CA GLU A 531 -4.39 -13.29 7.12
C GLU A 531 -5.07 -14.65 7.40
N LEU A 532 -6.12 -14.64 8.22
CA LEU A 532 -6.90 -15.83 8.51
C LEU A 532 -7.64 -16.35 7.28
N GLY A 533 -8.19 -15.46 6.45
CA GLY A 533 -8.84 -15.81 5.19
C GLY A 533 -7.87 -16.51 4.23
N TRP A 534 -6.63 -16.02 4.14
CA TRP A 534 -5.57 -16.69 3.39
C TRP A 534 -5.27 -18.10 3.94
N LEU A 535 -5.17 -18.25 5.26
CA LEU A 535 -4.93 -19.55 5.90
C LEU A 535 -6.11 -20.51 5.72
N VAL A 536 -7.36 -20.04 5.80
CA VAL A 536 -8.57 -20.82 5.52
C VAL A 536 -8.52 -21.31 4.07
N TYR A 537 -8.23 -20.43 3.12
CA TYR A 537 -8.09 -20.78 1.71
C TYR A 537 -6.99 -21.83 1.48
N MET A 538 -5.80 -21.64 2.07
CA MET A 538 -4.67 -22.56 1.92
C MET A 538 -4.89 -23.90 2.60
N ARG A 539 -5.66 -23.97 3.68
CA ARG A 539 -5.97 -25.21 4.41
C ARG A 539 -7.18 -25.97 3.84
N SER A 540 -8.12 -25.26 3.21
CA SER A 540 -9.30 -25.87 2.60
C SER A 540 -8.90 -26.88 1.53
N GLU A 541 -9.46 -28.10 1.60
CA GLU A 541 -9.24 -29.15 0.60
C GLU A 541 -10.17 -29.00 -0.61
N SER A 542 -11.32 -28.34 -0.44
CA SER A 542 -12.35 -28.18 -1.47
C SER A 542 -12.01 -27.09 -2.49
N LEU A 543 -11.14 -26.15 -2.15
CA LEU A 543 -10.80 -25.04 -3.04
C LEU A 543 -9.58 -25.39 -3.90
N PRO A 544 -9.65 -25.22 -5.23
CA PRO A 544 -8.51 -25.46 -6.09
C PRO A 544 -7.40 -24.49 -5.71
N LYS A 545 -6.17 -25.01 -5.58
CA LYS A 545 -4.94 -24.24 -5.30
C LYS A 545 -4.09 -24.21 -6.57
N PRO A 546 -4.30 -23.23 -7.47
CA PRO A 546 -3.44 -22.97 -8.60
C PRO A 546 -1.98 -23.03 -8.19
N TRP A 547 -1.13 -23.53 -9.08
CA TRP A 547 0.32 -23.60 -8.83
C TRP A 547 0.89 -22.21 -8.48
N ILE A 548 0.32 -21.12 -9.02
CA ILE A 548 0.69 -19.73 -8.74
C ILE A 548 0.51 -19.39 -7.26
N ILE A 549 -0.59 -19.81 -6.63
CA ILE A 549 -0.85 -19.52 -5.22
C ILE A 549 0.11 -20.34 -4.33
N ARG A 550 0.39 -21.59 -4.71
CA ARG A 550 1.40 -22.42 -4.03
C ARG A 550 2.81 -21.86 -4.17
N TRP A 551 3.16 -21.35 -5.36
CA TRP A 551 4.44 -20.67 -5.61
C TRP A 551 4.54 -19.38 -4.81
N PHE A 552 3.47 -18.56 -4.80
CA PHE A 552 3.43 -17.30 -4.06
C PHE A 552 3.64 -17.53 -2.56
N ASP A 553 2.90 -18.48 -1.97
CA ASP A 553 3.00 -18.83 -0.55
C ASP A 553 4.40 -19.39 -0.18
N ARG A 554 5.04 -20.13 -1.10
CA ARG A 554 6.35 -20.76 -0.87
C ARG A 554 7.55 -19.84 -1.12
N CYS A 555 7.48 -19.00 -2.16
CA CYS A 555 8.64 -18.29 -2.70
C CYS A 555 8.67 -16.80 -2.34
N VAL A 556 7.52 -16.18 -2.03
CA VAL A 556 7.45 -14.73 -1.79
C VAL A 556 7.54 -14.43 -0.30
N PRO A 557 8.57 -13.70 0.18
CA PRO A 557 8.68 -13.32 1.58
C PRO A 557 7.76 -12.12 1.87
N VAL A 558 6.44 -12.37 1.92
CA VAL A 558 5.40 -11.33 2.04
C VAL A 558 5.65 -10.43 3.24
N ALA A 559 6.02 -10.99 4.40
CA ALA A 559 6.28 -10.19 5.60
C ALA A 559 7.46 -9.20 5.41
N GLU A 560 8.51 -9.60 4.70
CA GLU A 560 9.68 -8.75 4.43
C GLU A 560 9.34 -7.67 3.41
N LEU A 561 8.63 -8.03 2.33
CA LEU A 561 8.16 -7.07 1.31
C LEU A 561 7.18 -6.06 1.90
N LEU A 562 6.23 -6.53 2.71
CA LEU A 562 5.25 -5.68 3.37
C LEU A 562 5.93 -4.71 4.34
N TYR A 563 6.90 -5.21 5.12
CA TYR A 563 7.71 -4.39 6.02
C TYR A 563 8.48 -3.32 5.25
N THR A 564 9.26 -3.71 4.24
CA THR A 564 10.11 -2.79 3.46
C THR A 564 9.28 -1.72 2.76
N ALA A 565 8.20 -2.12 2.08
CA ALA A 565 7.29 -1.21 1.40
C ALA A 565 6.61 -0.24 2.39
N SER A 566 6.04 -0.77 3.48
CA SER A 566 5.35 0.05 4.48
C SER A 566 6.30 1.02 5.17
N LEU A 567 7.54 0.60 5.47
CA LEU A 567 8.57 1.47 6.01
C LEU A 567 8.89 2.63 5.06
N GLY A 568 9.22 2.33 3.80
CA GLY A 568 9.56 3.34 2.81
C GLY A 568 8.43 4.34 2.59
N LEU A 569 7.19 3.84 2.46
CA LEU A 569 5.99 4.66 2.30
C LEU A 569 5.75 5.54 3.52
N LEU A 570 5.80 4.99 4.73
CA LEU A 570 5.60 5.78 5.96
C LEU A 570 6.70 6.82 6.19
N CYS A 571 7.93 6.56 5.77
CA CYS A 571 9.02 7.55 5.77
C CYS A 571 8.73 8.71 4.82
N GLN A 572 8.34 8.42 3.58
CA GLN A 572 7.92 9.42 2.60
C GLN A 572 6.73 10.24 3.12
N LEU A 573 5.70 9.56 3.63
CA LEU A 573 4.49 10.18 4.17
C LEU A 573 4.76 11.08 5.37
N ARG A 574 5.71 10.72 6.24
CA ARG A 574 6.11 11.56 7.37
C ARG A 574 6.63 12.91 6.89
N VAL A 575 7.46 12.92 5.84
CA VAL A 575 8.10 14.13 5.33
C VAL A 575 7.10 14.98 4.53
N VAL A 576 6.25 14.32 3.73
CA VAL A 576 5.35 15.00 2.80
C VAL A 576 4.02 15.43 3.45
N HIS A 577 3.49 14.62 4.37
CA HIS A 577 2.18 14.81 4.99
C HIS A 577 2.22 14.66 6.52
N PRO A 578 3.03 15.46 7.23
CA PRO A 578 3.30 15.28 8.66
C PRO A 578 2.02 15.29 9.53
N TYR A 579 0.98 16.02 9.12
CA TYR A 579 -0.27 16.18 9.89
C TYR A 579 -1.21 14.95 9.86
N HIS A 580 -1.12 14.09 8.85
CA HIS A 580 -2.04 12.96 8.69
C HIS A 580 -1.48 11.64 9.24
N VAL A 581 -0.17 11.60 9.49
CA VAL A 581 0.53 10.41 9.95
C VAL A 581 0.25 10.15 11.44
N ASN A 582 0.19 8.89 11.83
CA ASN A 582 -0.08 8.50 13.22
C ASN A 582 1.00 9.07 14.18
N ARG A 583 0.57 9.64 15.31
CA ARG A 583 1.45 10.14 16.38
C ARG A 583 2.40 9.08 16.93
N TYR A 584 2.00 7.81 16.93
CA TYR A 584 2.88 6.69 17.28
C TYR A 584 4.05 6.58 16.31
N TRP A 585 3.79 6.60 14.99
CA TRP A 585 4.84 6.60 13.97
C TRP A 585 5.75 7.83 14.10
N TYR A 586 5.19 8.99 14.42
CA TYR A 586 5.96 10.21 14.68
C TYR A 586 7.02 9.96 15.78
N LYS A 587 6.60 9.42 16.91
CA LYS A 587 7.50 9.08 18.03
C LYS A 587 8.46 7.95 17.69
N LEU A 588 8.00 6.93 16.96
CA LEU A 588 8.81 5.76 16.62
C LEU A 588 10.00 6.14 15.73
N MET A 589 9.75 6.94 14.69
CA MET A 589 10.79 7.44 13.80
C MET A 589 11.66 8.51 14.47
N ALA A 590 11.10 9.38 15.33
CA ALA A 590 11.92 10.33 16.09
C ALA A 590 12.88 9.59 17.03
N ASN A 591 12.42 8.54 17.72
CA ASN A 591 13.28 7.69 18.54
C ASN A 591 14.32 6.92 17.72
N GLY A 592 13.91 6.32 16.60
CA GLY A 592 14.81 5.53 15.75
C GLY A 592 15.86 6.36 15.02
N THR A 593 15.55 7.62 14.69
CA THR A 593 16.45 8.51 13.93
C THR A 593 17.09 9.61 14.79
N TRP A 594 16.92 9.55 16.11
CA TRP A 594 17.39 10.58 17.04
C TRP A 594 16.92 11.99 16.67
N GLY A 595 15.66 12.13 16.25
CA GLY A 595 15.04 13.40 15.85
C GLY A 595 15.41 13.89 14.45
N ARG A 596 16.27 13.21 13.69
CA ARG A 596 16.67 13.65 12.33
C ARG A 596 15.55 13.63 11.32
N SER A 597 14.60 12.72 11.49
CA SER A 597 13.40 12.70 10.65
C SER A 597 12.53 13.94 10.82
N ASP A 598 12.64 14.68 11.93
CA ASP A 598 12.00 16.00 12.10
C ASP A 598 12.73 17.09 11.33
N VAL A 599 14.07 17.10 11.40
CA VAL A 599 14.92 18.03 10.64
C VAL A 599 14.68 17.90 9.14
N LEU A 600 14.57 16.67 8.62
CA LEU A 600 14.28 16.42 7.22
C LEU A 600 12.89 16.93 6.81
N ALA A 601 11.88 16.73 7.66
CA ALA A 601 10.51 17.21 7.39
C ALA A 601 10.44 18.74 7.41
N GLN A 602 11.15 19.40 8.34
CA GLN A 602 11.27 20.85 8.40
C GLN A 602 12.02 21.40 7.18
N GLY A 603 13.18 20.84 6.83
CA GLY A 603 13.92 21.25 5.64
C GLY A 603 13.09 21.13 4.36
N TYR A 604 12.29 20.06 4.24
CA TYR A 604 11.35 19.90 3.13
C TYR A 604 10.25 20.97 3.12
N ALA A 605 9.66 21.24 4.29
CA ALA A 605 8.63 22.26 4.43
C ALA A 605 9.16 23.67 4.09
N ASN A 606 10.34 24.02 4.58
CA ASN A 606 10.97 25.33 4.35
C ASN A 606 11.28 25.53 2.86
N VAL A 607 11.77 24.50 2.17
CA VAL A 607 12.05 24.57 0.73
C VAL A 607 10.77 24.75 -0.11
N LEU A 608 9.66 24.14 0.30
CA LEU A 608 8.42 24.17 -0.49
C LEU A 608 7.46 25.31 -0.15
N PHE A 609 7.42 25.72 1.11
CA PHE A 609 6.47 26.70 1.63
C PHE A 609 7.13 28.01 2.04
N GLY A 610 8.47 28.10 2.04
CA GLY A 610 9.21 29.31 2.39
C GLY A 610 9.07 29.70 3.87
N CYS A 611 8.78 28.73 4.73
CA CYS A 611 8.62 28.93 6.18
C CYS A 611 9.95 28.93 6.93
#